data_AF-A0A1B6HJ02-F1
#
_entry.id   AF-A0A1B6HJ02-F1
#
_cell.length_a   1.000
_cell.length_b   1.000
_cell.length_c   1.000
_cell.angle_alpha   90.00
_cell.angle_beta   90.00
_cell.angle_gamma   90.00
#
_symmetry.space_group_name_H-M   'P 1'
#
loop_
_entity.id
_entity.type
_entity.pdbx_description
1 polymer ?
#
loop_
_entity_poly.entity_id
_entity_poly.type
_entity_poly.pdbx_seq_one_letter_code
_entity_poly.pdbx_strand_id
1 'polypeptide(L)'
;YFYMSNFAPLWTGSYTKSKEELSKRVINYLNDSKVGEYIGGIPTSLYASGEQWDFPNAWPPLQSILIEGLLRLQTPAATETARLYAERWLRSNYKGYMIFNKMFEKYDVELLGQTGSGGEYEAQTGFGWSNGVILQILDIFGRDITVHERESSSSPV
;
A
#
# COMPACT_ATOMS: atom_id res chain seq x y z
N TYR A 1 2.92 -17.46 -6.16
CA TYR A 1 3.41 -16.12 -6.52
C TYR A 1 2.66 -15.08 -5.72
N PHE A 2 3.32 -14.01 -5.32
CA PHE A 2 2.67 -12.87 -4.66
C PHE A 2 2.12 -11.91 -5.71
N TYR A 3 0.82 -11.65 -5.62
CA TYR A 3 0.13 -10.56 -6.32
C TYR A 3 -0.87 -9.94 -5.36
N MET A 4 -1.01 -8.62 -5.39
CA MET A 4 -1.97 -7.91 -4.55
C MET A 4 -3.43 -8.26 -4.84
N SER A 5 -3.73 -8.76 -6.05
CA SER A 5 -5.06 -9.29 -6.40
C SER A 5 -5.45 -10.52 -5.57
N ASN A 6 -4.50 -11.22 -4.94
CA ASN A 6 -4.79 -12.35 -4.04
C ASN A 6 -5.66 -11.93 -2.83
N PHE A 7 -5.70 -10.63 -2.50
CA PHE A 7 -6.53 -10.08 -1.42
C PHE A 7 -7.93 -9.67 -1.86
N ALA A 8 -8.25 -9.71 -3.16
CA ALA A 8 -9.57 -9.35 -3.67
C ALA A 8 -10.72 -10.15 -3.03
N PRO A 9 -10.62 -11.49 -2.80
CA PRO A 9 -11.67 -12.24 -2.11
C PRO A 9 -11.92 -11.75 -0.68
N LEU A 10 -10.90 -11.19 -0.03
CA LEU A 10 -11.04 -10.63 1.30
C LEU A 10 -11.82 -9.31 1.26
N TRP A 11 -11.48 -8.43 0.30
CA TRP A 11 -12.19 -7.19 0.03
C TRP A 11 -13.65 -7.40 -0.38
N THR A 12 -13.95 -8.41 -1.20
CA THR A 12 -15.34 -8.69 -1.62
C THR A 12 -16.15 -9.46 -0.57
N GLY A 13 -15.52 -9.98 0.48
CA GLY A 13 -16.18 -10.87 1.45
C GLY A 13 -16.42 -12.28 0.93
N SER A 14 -15.69 -12.71 -0.11
CA SER A 14 -15.82 -14.01 -0.76
C SER A 14 -14.95 -15.07 -0.08
N TYR A 15 -15.26 -15.41 1.18
CA TYR A 15 -14.56 -16.43 1.95
C TYR A 15 -15.50 -17.20 2.89
N THR A 16 -15.13 -18.44 3.22
CA THR A 16 -15.93 -19.33 4.09
C THR A 16 -15.29 -19.62 5.45
N LYS A 17 -14.01 -19.28 5.61
CA LYS A 17 -13.26 -19.48 6.86
C LYS A 17 -13.59 -18.39 7.89
N SER A 18 -13.34 -18.66 9.17
CA SER A 18 -13.53 -17.66 10.21
C SER A 18 -12.58 -16.48 10.02
N LYS A 19 -13.00 -15.30 10.49
CA LYS A 19 -12.20 -14.09 10.36
C LYS A 19 -10.88 -14.18 11.13
N GLU A 20 -10.86 -14.88 12.26
CA GLU A 20 -9.66 -15.13 13.07
C GLU A 20 -8.66 -16.03 12.34
N GLU A 21 -9.13 -17.11 11.71
CA GLU A 21 -8.27 -17.99 10.92
C GLU A 21 -7.71 -17.24 9.71
N LEU A 22 -8.57 -16.51 8.98
CA LEU A 22 -8.14 -15.72 7.83
C LEU A 22 -7.14 -14.65 8.20
N SER A 23 -7.35 -13.94 9.32
CA SER A 23 -6.42 -12.92 9.82
C SER A 23 -5.02 -13.50 10.01
N LYS A 24 -4.91 -14.64 10.70
CA LYS A 24 -3.63 -15.32 10.92
C LYS A 24 -2.97 -15.71 9.59
N ARG A 25 -3.73 -16.33 8.68
CA ARG A 25 -3.19 -16.80 7.39
C ARG A 25 -2.75 -15.66 6.49
N VAL A 26 -3.54 -14.59 6.40
CA VAL A 26 -3.24 -13.42 5.58
C VAL A 26 -2.02 -12.68 6.11
N ILE A 27 -1.94 -12.45 7.43
CA ILE A 27 -0.80 -11.76 8.05
C ILE A 27 0.48 -12.59 7.90
N ASN A 28 0.42 -13.91 8.12
CA ASN A 28 1.57 -14.77 7.88
C ASN A 28 2.02 -14.72 6.42
N TYR A 29 1.08 -14.77 5.47
CA TYR A 29 1.40 -14.66 4.05
C TYR A 29 2.08 -13.33 3.68
N LEU A 30 1.60 -12.21 4.22
CA LEU A 30 2.22 -10.88 4.04
C LEU A 30 3.64 -10.84 4.62
N ASN A 31 3.84 -11.41 5.82
CA ASN A 31 5.14 -11.46 6.48
C ASN A 31 6.14 -12.37 5.73
N ASP A 32 5.71 -13.57 5.34
CA ASP A 32 6.54 -14.53 4.62
C ASP A 32 6.95 -14.00 3.23
N SER A 33 6.06 -13.21 2.61
CA SER A 33 6.33 -12.55 1.33
C SER A 33 7.25 -11.33 1.46
N LYS A 34 7.52 -10.86 2.69
CA LYS A 34 8.35 -9.67 3.01
C LYS A 34 7.89 -8.36 2.36
N VAL A 35 6.68 -8.32 1.83
CA VAL A 35 6.14 -7.13 1.16
C VAL A 35 5.92 -5.95 2.13
N GLY A 36 5.85 -6.26 3.43
CA GLY A 36 5.84 -5.27 4.50
C GLY A 36 7.21 -4.60 4.76
N GLU A 37 8.29 -4.96 4.08
CA GLU A 37 9.60 -4.30 4.23
C GLU A 37 9.71 -3.02 3.37
N TYR A 38 8.90 -2.91 2.30
CA TYR A 38 8.90 -1.75 1.42
C TYR A 38 8.27 -0.51 2.06
N ILE A 39 8.83 0.66 1.73
CA ILE A 39 8.51 1.94 2.38
C ILE A 39 7.51 2.79 1.58
N GLY A 40 7.42 2.56 0.26
CA GLY A 40 6.56 3.32 -0.64
C GLY A 40 5.14 2.75 -0.83
N GLY A 41 4.81 1.63 -0.19
CA GLY A 41 3.56 0.90 -0.35
C GLY A 41 3.81 -0.60 -0.49
N ILE A 42 2.77 -1.36 -0.84
CA ILE A 42 2.88 -2.79 -1.15
C ILE A 42 2.93 -2.99 -2.67
N PRO A 43 3.92 -3.72 -3.23
CA PRO A 43 4.07 -3.82 -4.68
C PRO A 43 2.96 -4.66 -5.29
N THR A 44 2.69 -4.44 -6.58
CA THR A 44 1.68 -5.21 -7.32
C THR A 44 1.98 -6.70 -7.31
N SER A 45 3.25 -7.04 -7.51
CA SER A 45 3.81 -8.38 -7.49
C SER A 45 5.24 -8.34 -6.95
N LEU A 46 5.88 -9.50 -6.78
CA LEU A 46 7.33 -9.61 -6.53
C LEU A 46 8.12 -9.97 -7.80
N TYR A 47 7.49 -9.86 -8.97
CA TYR A 47 8.09 -10.19 -10.25
C TYR A 47 8.50 -8.91 -10.98
N ALA A 48 9.79 -8.75 -11.26
CA ALA A 48 10.34 -7.57 -11.93
C ALA A 48 10.39 -7.78 -13.45
N SER A 49 9.22 -7.72 -14.10
CA SER A 49 9.11 -7.91 -15.55
C SER A 49 9.52 -6.69 -16.38
N GLY A 50 9.47 -5.49 -15.79
CA GLY A 50 9.57 -4.21 -16.50
C GLY A 50 8.21 -3.65 -16.94
N GLU A 51 7.13 -4.41 -16.78
CA GLU A 51 5.76 -3.97 -17.04
C GLU A 51 5.18 -3.13 -15.90
N GLN A 52 4.13 -2.35 -16.19
CA GLN A 52 3.59 -1.40 -15.22
C GLN A 52 2.90 -2.05 -14.01
N TRP A 53 2.34 -3.25 -14.19
CA TRP A 53 1.57 -3.98 -13.17
C TRP A 53 2.41 -5.06 -12.47
N ASP A 54 3.68 -4.74 -12.23
CA ASP A 54 4.66 -5.64 -11.64
C ASP A 54 5.64 -4.85 -10.76
N PHE A 55 6.55 -5.55 -10.08
CA PHE A 55 7.56 -4.93 -9.24
C PHE A 55 8.42 -3.92 -10.05
N PRO A 56 8.72 -2.71 -9.51
CA PRO A 56 8.48 -2.22 -8.15
C PRO A 56 7.20 -1.36 -8.00
N ASN A 57 6.27 -1.41 -8.94
CA ASN A 57 5.12 -0.50 -8.95
C ASN A 57 4.06 -0.88 -7.91
N ALA A 58 3.61 0.11 -7.14
CA ALA A 58 2.40 0.06 -6.32
C ALA A 58 1.31 0.96 -6.91
N TRP A 59 0.10 0.40 -7.01
CA TRP A 59 -1.06 1.10 -7.54
C TRP A 59 -2.07 1.42 -6.43
N PRO A 60 -2.64 2.63 -6.41
CA PRO A 60 -3.61 3.05 -5.40
C PRO A 60 -4.80 2.08 -5.23
N PRO A 61 -5.47 1.59 -6.30
CA PRO A 61 -6.58 0.64 -6.13
C PRO A 61 -6.19 -0.66 -5.41
N LEU A 62 -4.97 -1.16 -5.65
CA LEU A 62 -4.49 -2.37 -5.00
C LEU A 62 -4.24 -2.15 -3.50
N GLN A 63 -3.71 -0.98 -3.13
CA GLN A 63 -3.55 -0.63 -1.71
C GLN A 63 -4.90 -0.61 -1.00
N SER A 64 -5.91 0.01 -1.62
CA SER A 64 -7.28 0.06 -1.12
C SER A 64 -7.87 -1.34 -0.91
N ILE A 65 -7.76 -2.23 -1.91
CA ILE A 65 -8.22 -3.63 -1.81
C ILE A 65 -7.61 -4.34 -0.59
N LEU A 66 -6.30 -4.22 -0.37
CA LEU A 66 -5.65 -4.85 0.77
C LEU A 66 -6.10 -4.23 2.10
N ILE A 67 -6.09 -2.90 2.20
CA ILE A 67 -6.42 -2.17 3.44
C ILE A 67 -7.85 -2.45 3.87
N GLU A 68 -8.82 -2.26 2.96
CA GLU A 68 -10.22 -2.56 3.24
C GLU A 68 -10.47 -4.04 3.47
N GLY A 69 -9.80 -4.92 2.72
CA GLY A 69 -9.87 -6.36 2.94
C GLY A 69 -9.48 -6.73 4.37
N LEU A 70 -8.34 -6.22 4.85
CA LEU A 70 -7.90 -6.44 6.22
C LEU A 70 -8.92 -5.91 7.24
N LEU A 71 -9.49 -4.72 7.02
CA LEU A 71 -10.52 -4.16 7.91
C LEU A 71 -11.79 -5.01 7.97
N ARG A 72 -12.17 -5.71 6.90
CA ARG A 72 -13.34 -6.62 6.88
C ARG A 72 -13.18 -7.81 7.81
N LEU A 73 -11.95 -8.20 8.13
CA LEU A 73 -11.68 -9.26 9.10
C LEU A 73 -12.03 -8.84 10.52
N GLN A 74 -12.11 -7.54 10.84
CA GLN A 74 -12.56 -7.05 12.15
C GLN A 74 -11.80 -7.68 13.35
N THR A 75 -10.56 -8.14 13.13
CA THR A 75 -9.70 -8.62 14.20
C THR A 75 -8.67 -7.53 14.55
N PRO A 76 -8.23 -7.43 15.82
CA PRO A 76 -7.24 -6.43 16.21
C PRO A 76 -5.96 -6.49 15.36
N ALA A 77 -5.47 -7.70 15.05
CA ALA A 77 -4.25 -7.89 14.27
C ALA A 77 -4.41 -7.42 12.81
N ALA A 78 -5.57 -7.68 12.19
CA ALA A 78 -5.82 -7.25 10.82
C ALA A 78 -6.03 -5.73 10.74
N THR A 79 -6.77 -5.14 11.68
CA THR A 79 -6.95 -3.68 11.77
C THR A 79 -5.62 -2.96 11.96
N GLU A 80 -4.75 -3.47 12.82
CA GLU A 80 -3.42 -2.91 13.05
C GLU A 80 -2.53 -2.98 11.81
N THR A 81 -2.58 -4.10 11.09
CA THR A 81 -1.86 -4.27 9.82
C THR A 81 -2.40 -3.32 8.74
N ALA A 82 -3.72 -3.16 8.66
CA ALA A 82 -4.36 -2.23 7.74
C ALA A 82 -3.91 -0.78 8.00
N ARG A 83 -3.89 -0.37 9.27
CA ARG A 83 -3.43 0.96 9.71
C ARG A 83 -1.96 1.18 9.34
N LEU A 84 -1.09 0.21 9.59
CA LEU A 84 0.33 0.28 9.21
C LEU A 84 0.51 0.53 7.70
N TYR A 85 -0.22 -0.20 6.86
CA TYR A 85 -0.11 -0.04 5.41
C TYR A 85 -0.76 1.24 4.90
N ALA A 86 -1.86 1.68 5.51
CA ALA A 86 -2.47 2.98 5.28
C ALA A 86 -1.48 4.13 5.56
N GLU A 87 -0.80 4.11 6.71
CA GLU A 87 0.19 5.13 7.09
C GLU A 87 1.36 5.20 6.10
N ARG A 88 1.87 4.04 5.67
CA ARG A 88 2.96 3.98 4.67
C ARG A 88 2.53 4.57 3.34
N TRP A 89 1.34 4.19 2.87
CA TRP A 89 0.81 4.69 1.61
C TRP A 89 0.58 6.20 1.66
N LEU A 90 -0.07 6.70 2.72
CA LEU A 90 -0.27 8.14 2.94
C LEU A 90 1.06 8.88 2.98
N ARG A 91 2.07 8.36 3.69
CA ARG A 91 3.39 8.98 3.79
C ARG A 91 4.09 9.07 2.44
N SER A 92 4.06 7.99 1.64
CA SER A 92 4.65 7.99 0.29
C SER A 92 3.98 9.04 -0.60
N ASN A 93 2.65 9.03 -0.63
CA ASN A 93 1.86 9.95 -1.43
C ASN A 93 2.08 11.41 -1.00
N TYR A 94 2.04 11.69 0.30
CA TYR A 94 2.30 13.02 0.84
C TYR A 94 3.70 13.52 0.50
N LYS A 95 4.73 12.67 0.66
CA LYS A 95 6.11 13.04 0.28
C LYS A 95 6.22 13.36 -1.21
N GLY A 96 5.62 12.54 -2.07
CA GLY A 96 5.59 12.80 -3.51
C GLY A 96 4.89 14.11 -3.84
N TYR A 97 3.73 14.37 -3.23
CA TYR A 97 3.01 15.62 -3.39
C TYR A 97 3.85 16.83 -2.95
N MET A 98 4.51 16.76 -1.80
CA MET A 98 5.35 17.85 -1.29
C MET A 98 6.54 18.17 -2.20
N ILE A 99 7.14 17.17 -2.85
CA ILE A 99 8.30 17.35 -3.74
C ILE A 99 7.87 17.84 -5.12
N PHE A 100 6.81 17.25 -5.69
CA PHE A 100 6.46 17.42 -7.10
C PHE A 100 5.21 18.27 -7.34
N ASN A 101 4.53 18.70 -6.27
CA ASN A 101 3.26 19.43 -6.28
C ASN A 101 2.15 18.72 -7.08
N LYS A 102 2.18 17.38 -7.13
CA LYS A 102 1.22 16.54 -7.86
C LYS A 102 1.18 15.11 -7.31
N MET A 103 0.06 14.45 -7.55
CA MET A 103 -0.15 13.03 -7.27
C MET A 103 0.15 12.20 -8.52
N PHE A 104 0.75 11.02 -8.37
CA PHE A 104 1.10 10.13 -9.47
C PHE A 104 0.05 9.04 -9.69
N GLU A 105 -0.01 8.47 -10.89
CA GLU A 105 -0.87 7.30 -11.17
C GLU A 105 -0.48 6.06 -10.35
N LYS A 106 0.82 5.88 -10.10
CA LYS A 106 1.45 4.75 -9.43
C LYS A 106 2.74 5.20 -8.77
N TYR A 107 3.17 4.48 -7.74
CA TYR A 107 4.33 4.84 -6.91
C TYR A 107 5.35 3.71 -6.90
N ASP A 108 6.61 4.06 -6.69
CA ASP A 108 7.68 3.10 -6.48
C ASP A 108 7.70 2.65 -5.01
N VAL A 109 7.70 1.34 -4.76
CA VAL A 109 7.70 0.82 -3.37
C VAL A 109 9.05 0.93 -2.68
N GLU A 110 10.14 0.99 -3.42
CA GLU A 110 11.51 1.10 -2.92
C GLU A 110 11.86 2.56 -2.62
N LEU A 111 11.29 3.49 -3.38
CA LEU A 111 11.62 4.91 -3.31
C LEU A 111 10.44 5.75 -2.79
N LEU A 112 10.49 6.11 -1.51
CA LEU A 112 9.44 6.89 -0.85
C LEU A 112 9.16 8.23 -1.57
N GLY A 113 7.92 8.39 -2.04
CA GLY A 113 7.43 9.59 -2.73
C GLY A 113 7.80 9.70 -4.21
N GLN A 114 8.47 8.70 -4.79
CA GLN A 114 8.74 8.68 -6.23
C GLN A 114 7.58 8.03 -6.99
N THR A 115 7.41 8.47 -8.24
CA THR A 115 6.52 7.81 -9.19
C THR A 115 7.08 6.44 -9.54
N GLY A 116 6.19 5.48 -9.79
CA GLY A 116 6.56 4.21 -10.41
C GLY A 116 6.93 4.41 -11.90
N SER A 117 7.46 3.36 -12.52
CA SER A 117 8.01 3.38 -13.88
C SER A 117 7.55 2.18 -14.71
N GLY A 118 8.10 1.99 -15.91
CA GLY A 118 7.81 0.86 -16.78
C GLY A 118 6.58 1.03 -17.69
N GLY A 119 6.44 0.09 -18.63
CA GLY A 119 5.41 0.03 -19.68
C GLY A 119 5.59 1.01 -20.84
N GLU A 120 4.52 1.17 -21.61
CA GLU A 120 4.53 1.79 -22.94
C GLU A 120 4.48 3.34 -22.96
N TYR A 121 4.19 4.00 -21.83
CA TYR A 121 4.01 5.45 -21.77
C TYR A 121 4.45 6.09 -20.45
N GLU A 122 4.69 7.40 -20.49
CA GLU A 122 5.09 8.20 -19.33
C GLU A 122 3.99 8.29 -18.26
N ALA A 123 4.40 8.27 -17.00
CA ALA A 123 3.49 8.30 -15.85
C ALA A 123 2.60 9.56 -15.85
N GLN A 124 1.28 9.35 -15.67
CA GLN A 124 0.29 10.42 -15.64
C GLN A 124 0.17 11.06 -14.24
N THR A 125 -0.35 12.29 -14.17
CA THR A 125 -0.39 13.10 -12.94
C THR A 125 -1.80 13.62 -12.60
N GLY A 126 -2.06 13.92 -11.33
CA GLY A 126 -3.38 14.33 -10.82
C GLY A 126 -4.40 13.19 -10.71
N PHE A 127 -3.96 11.95 -10.87
CA PHE A 127 -4.76 10.77 -11.22
C PHE A 127 -5.94 10.49 -10.25
N GLY A 128 -7.13 10.27 -10.81
CA GLY A 128 -8.39 10.18 -10.05
C GLY A 128 -8.39 9.13 -8.94
N TRP A 129 -7.90 7.91 -9.20
CA TRP A 129 -7.84 6.88 -8.15
C TRP A 129 -6.85 7.22 -7.03
N SER A 130 -5.84 8.05 -7.27
CA SER A 130 -4.79 8.32 -6.28
C SER A 130 -5.36 9.27 -5.25
N ASN A 131 -6.01 10.31 -5.76
CA ASN A 131 -6.78 11.25 -4.95
C ASN A 131 -7.89 10.51 -4.19
N GLY A 132 -8.66 9.67 -4.88
CA GLY A 132 -9.77 8.92 -4.29
C GLY A 132 -9.35 7.98 -3.15
N VAL A 133 -8.28 7.21 -3.36
CA VAL A 133 -7.77 6.28 -2.34
C VAL A 133 -7.16 7.02 -1.16
N ILE A 134 -6.49 8.15 -1.37
CA ILE A 134 -5.98 8.97 -0.26
C ILE A 134 -7.12 9.54 0.57
N LEU A 135 -8.16 10.08 -0.07
CA LEU A 135 -9.36 10.57 0.63
C LEU A 135 -10.07 9.43 1.39
N GLN A 136 -10.19 8.26 0.79
CA GLN A 136 -10.74 7.07 1.46
C GLN A 136 -9.96 6.70 2.71
N ILE A 137 -8.62 6.61 2.63
CA ILE A 137 -7.79 6.23 3.77
C ILE A 137 -7.86 7.31 4.86
N LEU A 138 -7.89 8.60 4.50
CA LEU A 138 -8.07 9.70 5.45
C LEU A 138 -9.46 9.68 6.11
N ASP A 139 -10.52 9.28 5.41
CA ASP A 139 -11.84 9.10 6.00
C ASP A 139 -11.85 7.97 7.04
N ILE A 140 -11.18 6.85 6.74
CA ILE A 140 -11.12 5.68 7.62
C ILE A 140 -10.21 5.92 8.84
N PHE A 141 -9.03 6.49 8.64
CA PHE A 141 -7.96 6.53 9.65
C PHE A 141 -7.47 7.95 10.01
N GLY A 142 -7.95 9.01 9.35
CA GLY A 142 -7.36 10.35 9.47
C GLY A 142 -7.45 10.98 10.85
N ARG A 143 -8.28 10.45 11.75
CA ARG A 143 -8.34 10.88 13.16
C ARG A 143 -7.23 10.27 14.01
N ASP A 144 -6.71 9.12 13.60
CA ASP A 144 -5.76 8.31 14.37
C ASP A 144 -4.35 8.34 13.77
N ILE A 145 -4.19 8.78 12.52
CA ILE A 145 -2.90 8.85 11.83
C ILE A 145 -2.21 10.19 12.09
N THR A 146 -0.97 10.10 12.57
CA THR A 146 -0.02 11.21 12.66
C THR A 146 1.20 10.93 11.80
N VAL A 147 1.54 11.82 10.87
CA VAL A 147 2.78 11.73 10.11
C VAL A 147 3.93 12.26 10.97
N HIS A 148 4.46 11.42 11.85
CA HIS A 148 5.74 11.73 12.50
C HIS A 148 6.87 11.47 11.50
N GLU A 149 7.69 12.49 11.23
CA GLU A 149 9.00 12.23 10.65
C GLU A 149 9.79 11.39 11.66
N ARG A 150 10.07 10.12 11.34
CA ARG A 150 11.14 9.43 12.05
C ARG A 150 12.42 10.16 11.65
N GLU A 151 12.99 10.92 12.58
CA GLU A 151 14.37 11.37 12.47
C GLU A 151 15.21 10.12 12.18
N SER A 152 15.84 10.09 11.01
CA SER A 152 16.91 9.14 10.77
C SER A 152 17.99 9.48 11.78
N SER A 153 18.24 8.59 12.73
CA SER A 153 19.43 8.66 13.57
C SER A 153 20.64 8.72 12.63
N SER A 154 21.23 9.91 12.50
CA SER A 154 22.52 10.10 11.87
C SER A 154 23.52 9.27 12.66
N SER A 155 24.02 8.18 12.09
CA SER A 155 25.21 7.52 12.62
C SER A 155 26.34 8.55 12.64
N PRO A 156 27.00 8.79 13.78
CA PRO A 156 28.22 9.57 13.78
C PRO A 156 29.28 8.80 12.99
N VAL A 157 29.96 9.53 12.11
CA VAL A 157 31.18 9.11 11.41
C VAL A 157 32.28 8.80 12.43
#